data_AF-A0A944VXZ9-F1
#
_entry.id   AF-A0A944VXZ9-F1
#
_cell.length_a   1.000
_cell.length_b   1.000
_cell.length_c   1.000
_cell.angle_alpha   90.00
_cell.angle_beta   90.00
_cell.angle_gamma   90.00
#
_symmetry.space_group_name_H-M   'P 1'
#
loop_
_entity.id
_entity.type
_entity.pdbx_description
1 polymer ?
#
loop_
_entity_poly.entity_id
_entity_poly.type
_entity_poly.pdbx_seq_one_letter_code
_entity_poly.pdbx_strand_id
1 'polypeptide(L)' 'DYQLWAVRDEEAHSLGVFDTDDDGKWSGDMDFPLRRGDQIAITEETEGGASAPTTEPLISTRL' A
#
# COMPACT_ATOMS: atom_id res chain seq x y z
N ASP A 1 -9.87 -3.46 7.62
CA ASP A 1 -9.59 -2.77 6.35
C ASP A 1 -8.08 -2.51 6.29
N TYR A 2 -7.50 -2.48 5.11
CA TYR A 2 -6.07 -2.22 4.90
C TYR A 2 -5.89 -1.09 3.90
N GLN A 3 -4.82 -0.32 4.04
CA GLN A 3 -4.44 0.70 3.08
C GLN A 3 -3.12 0.34 2.41
N LEU A 4 -3.09 0.47 1.10
CA LEU A 4 -1.90 0.25 0.29
C LEU A 4 -1.22 1.58 -0.05
N TRP A 5 0.11 1.55 -0.07
CA TRP A 5 0.94 2.73 -0.29
C TRP A 5 2.04 2.47 -1.31
N ALA A 6 2.35 3.50 -2.10
CA ALA A 6 3.61 3.60 -2.83
C ALA A 6 4.48 4.65 -2.13
N VAL A 7 5.68 4.26 -1.71
CA VAL A 7 6.69 5.17 -1.15
C VAL A 7 7.70 5.51 -2.24
N ARG A 8 7.84 6.81 -2.53
CA ARG A 8 8.77 7.37 -3.51
C ARG A 8 9.46 8.58 -2.90
N ASP A 9 10.79 8.62 -2.96
CA ASP A 9 11.56 9.76 -2.46
C ASP A 9 11.15 10.17 -1.02
N GLU A 10 10.90 9.18 -0.16
CA GLU A 10 10.43 9.33 1.23
C GLU A 10 8.99 9.87 1.39
N GLU A 11 8.27 10.08 0.29
CA GLU A 11 6.87 10.47 0.26
C GLU A 11 5.96 9.24 0.08
N ALA A 12 4.91 9.14 0.91
CA ALA A 12 3.92 8.08 0.81
C ALA A 12 2.68 8.54 0.01
N HIS A 13 2.36 7.81 -1.05
CA HIS A 13 1.17 8.01 -1.86
C HIS A 13 0.14 6.92 -1.56
N SER A 14 -1.07 7.31 -1.14
CA SER A 14 -2.17 6.38 -0.94
C SER A 14 -2.62 5.78 -2.28
N LEU A 15 -2.72 4.46 -2.31
CA LEU A 15 -3.18 3.71 -3.48
C LEU A 15 -4.63 3.21 -3.33
N GLY A 16 -5.22 3.41 -2.15
CA GLY A 16 -6.57 3.00 -1.82
C GLY A 16 -6.65 2.09 -0.60
N VAL A 17 -7.88 1.94 -0.09
CA VAL A 17 -8.24 1.04 1.01
C VAL A 17 -8.90 -0.19 0.42
N PHE A 18 -8.63 -1.36 1.00
CA PHE A 18 -9.19 -2.64 0.59
C PHE A 18 -9.49 -3.54 1.78
N ASP A 19 -10.44 -4.45 1.59
CA ASP A 19 -10.77 -5.52 2.52
C ASP A 19 -10.18 -6.85 2.05
N THR A 20 -9.81 -7.69 2.99
CA THR A 20 -9.41 -9.08 2.70
C THR A 20 -10.59 -10.03 2.82
N ASP A 21 -10.52 -11.15 2.12
CA ASP A 21 -11.41 -12.28 2.36
C ASP A 21 -11.14 -12.98 3.71
N ASP A 22 -11.93 -14.02 4.01
CA ASP A 22 -11.81 -14.80 5.26
C ASP A 22 -10.44 -15.50 5.41
N ASP A 23 -9.69 -15.66 4.32
CA ASP A 23 -8.32 -16.22 4.32
C ASP A 23 -7.24 -15.13 4.46
N GLY A 24 -7.62 -13.85 4.56
CA GLY A 24 -6.70 -12.73 4.61
C GLY A 24 -6.08 -12.35 3.26
N LYS A 25 -6.72 -12.72 2.14
CA LYS A 25 -6.24 -12.42 0.79
C LYS A 25 -7.02 -11.27 0.17
N TRP A 26 -6.34 -10.54 -0.71
CA TRP A 26 -6.97 -9.55 -1.55
C TRP A 26 -6.34 -9.55 -2.96
N SER A 27 -7.17 -9.25 -3.95
CA SER A 27 -6.76 -8.98 -5.33
C SER A 27 -7.63 -7.87 -5.90
N GLY A 28 -7.01 -6.91 -6.60
CA GLY A 28 -7.71 -5.82 -7.25
C GLY A 28 -6.79 -5.07 -8.21
N ASP A 29 -7.41 -4.23 -9.02
CA ASP A 29 -6.71 -3.32 -9.93
C ASP A 29 -6.48 -1.97 -9.24
N MET A 30 -5.42 -1.27 -9.66
CA MET A 30 -5.07 0.04 -9.16
C MET A 30 -4.71 0.97 -10.31
N ASP A 31 -5.35 2.13 -10.34
CA ASP A 31 -5.08 3.19 -11.33
C ASP A 31 -3.92 4.12 -10.91
N PHE A 32 -2.96 3.60 -10.14
CA PHE A 32 -1.74 4.34 -9.80
C PHE A 32 -0.55 3.82 -10.62
N PRO A 33 0.06 4.67 -11.47
CA PRO A 33 1.22 4.27 -12.25
C PRO A 33 2.46 4.13 -11.36
N LEU A 34 2.85 2.88 -11.10
CA LEU A 34 4.10 2.57 -10.42
C LEU A 34 5.31 2.98 -11.28
N ARG A 35 6.32 3.51 -10.61
CA ARG A 35 7.62 3.86 -11.20
C ARG A 35 8.69 2.96 -10.63
N ARG A 36 9.77 2.77 -11.42
CA ARG A 36 10.95 2.04 -10.97
C ARG A 36 11.49 2.67 -9.69
N GLY A 37 11.69 1.85 -8.67
CA GLY A 37 12.22 2.29 -7.38
C GLY A 37 11.13 2.59 -6.36
N ASP A 38 9.85 2.63 -6.76
CA ASP A 38 8.75 2.69 -5.81
C ASP A 38 8.79 1.47 -4.88
N GLN A 39 8.52 1.74 -3.61
CA GLN A 39 8.40 0.76 -2.54
C GLN A 39 6.94 0.58 -2.17
N ILE A 40 6.46 -0.66 -2.11
CA ILE A 40 5.06 -0.94 -1.74
C ILE A 40 4.98 -1.29 -0.26
N ALA A 41 4.10 -0.63 0.47
CA ALA A 41 3.87 -0.85 1.89
C ALA A 41 2.37 -0.93 2.19
N ILE A 42 2.02 -1.58 3.31
CA ILE A 42 0.62 -1.79 3.74
C ILE A 42 0.45 -1.25 5.16
N THR A 43 -0.70 -0.64 5.45
CA THR A 43 -1.11 -0.34 6.82
C THR A 43 -2.40 -1.08 7.12
N GLU A 44 -2.50 -1.66 8.31
CA GLU A 44 -3.81 -2.01 8.87
C GLU A 44 -4.54 -0.71 9.21
N GLU A 45 -5.67 -0.47 8.57
CA GLU A 45 -6.46 0.74 8.79
C GLU A 45 -7.20 0.61 10.13
N THR A 46 -6.91 1.53 11.05
CA THR A 46 -7.67 1.76 12.28
C THR A 46 -8.59 2.95 12.09
N GLU A 47 -9.72 3.01 12.80
CA GLU A 47 -10.68 4.13 12.72
C GLU A 47 -9.97 5.50 12.75
N GLY A 48 -9.97 6.21 11.62
CA GLY A 48 -9.36 7.53 11.48
C GLY A 48 -8.41 7.73 10.30
N GLY A 49 -7.99 6.66 9.62
CA GLY A 49 -7.05 6.77 8.49
C GLY A 49 -5.59 6.84 8.97
N ALA A 50 -4.70 6.01 8.42
CA ALA A 50 -3.27 6.22 8.63
C ALA A 50 -2.75 7.34 7.72
N SER A 51 -1.95 8.27 8.27
CA SER A 51 -1.30 9.32 7.47
C SER A 51 -0.07 8.82 6.70
N ALA A 52 0.41 7.60 7.01
CA ALA A 52 1.60 7.00 6.43
C ALA A 52 1.59 5.46 6.62
N PRO A 53 2.44 4.72 5.88
CA PRO A 53 2.67 3.30 6.11
C PRO A 53 3.10 2.98 7.54
N THR A 54 2.53 1.94 8.15
CA THR A 54 2.98 1.42 9.45
C THR A 54 3.85 0.16 9.34
N THR A 55 3.94 -0.43 8.16
CA THR A 55 4.85 -1.55 7.87
C THR A 55 6.03 -1.10 7.03
N GLU A 56 7.14 -1.81 7.18
CA GLU A 56 8.28 -1.68 6.26
C GLU A 56 7.87 -2.14 4.85
N PRO A 57 8.44 -1.55 3.79
CA PRO A 57 8.13 -1.95 2.42
C PRO A 57 8.31 -3.44 2.17
N LEU A 58 7.27 -4.07 1.63
CA LEU A 58 7.21 -5.50 1.37
C LEU A 58 7.76 -5.85 -0.02
N ILE A 59 7.61 -4.96 -0.99
CA ILE A 59 7.98 -5.18 -2.39
C ILE A 59 8.71 -3.94 -2.93
N SER A 60 9.77 -4.16 -3.72
CA SER A 60 10.44 -3.12 -4.50
C SER A 60 10.29 -3.42 -5.99
N THR A 61 9.92 -2.41 -6.78
CA THR A 61 9.68 -2.52 -8.23
C THR A 61 10.96 -2.55 -9.07
N ARG A 62 12.03 -3.19 -8.56
CA ARG A 62 13.31 -3.30 -9.28
C ARG A 62 13.22 -4.36 -10.37
N LEU A 63 12.76 -3.96 -11.56
CA LEU A 63 12.87 -4.75 -12.78
C LEU A 63 14.24 -4.56 -13.44
#